data_AF-A0A933I6N4-F1
#
_entry.id   AF-A0A933I6N4-F1
#
_cell.length_a   1.000
_cell.length_b   1.000
_cell.length_c   1.000
_cell.angle_alpha   90.00
_cell.angle_beta   90.00
_cell.angle_gamma   90.00
#
_symmetry.space_group_name_H-M   'P 1'
#
loop_
_entity.id
_entity.type
_entity.pdbx_description
1 polymer ?
#
loop_
_entity_poly.entity_id
_entity_poly.type
_entity_poly.pdbx_seq_one_letter_code
_entity_poly.pdbx_strand_id
1 'polypeptide(L)'
;MPKAIKKRITKKTTLQEEEVKGIISHAMDFVREKKKTFILVSSIVGAAAAVYIIVMLYTASLANKAYALEKEAFHYYYGINLKSPMLEDERLKKALELYQQSLKVKSTPIALFYLGNCYYKLNDYTNAAKSYTSFIDKYPGEEGMLPLVYQKLAYSYVNNGKAGDAIKTLQTLEKFKNGVFKDTALIQQARLHETLGKPEDAKKKYEELIKEFPGSIWSAEARSKIGADLPKEEKPQ
;
A
#
# COMPACT_ATOMS: atom_id res chain seq x y z
N MET A 1 -80.73 -18.34 9.03
CA MET A 1 -79.72 -17.50 8.37
C MET A 1 -78.75 -16.95 9.43
N PRO A 2 -77.43 -17.00 9.19
CA PRO A 2 -76.40 -16.69 10.21
C PRO A 2 -76.19 -15.18 10.46
N LYS A 3 -75.75 -14.85 11.68
CA LYS A 3 -75.57 -13.50 12.24
C LYS A 3 -74.53 -12.66 11.47
N ALA A 4 -74.86 -11.41 11.18
CA ALA A 4 -73.96 -10.44 10.55
C ALA A 4 -72.83 -10.01 11.51
N ILE A 5 -71.58 -10.32 11.11
CA ILE A 5 -70.37 -9.81 11.76
C ILE A 5 -70.19 -8.35 11.34
N LYS A 6 -70.38 -7.40 12.26
CA LYS A 6 -70.02 -5.99 12.04
C LYS A 6 -68.50 -5.89 11.85
N LYS A 7 -68.03 -5.72 10.60
CA LYS A 7 -66.65 -5.33 10.31
C LYS A 7 -66.36 -3.99 10.99
N ARG A 8 -65.33 -3.95 11.84
CA ARG A 8 -64.81 -2.75 12.50
C ARG A 8 -64.11 -1.90 11.42
N ILE A 9 -64.80 -0.87 10.94
CA ILE A 9 -64.35 0.03 9.86
C ILE A 9 -63.19 0.92 10.36
N THR A 10 -61.99 0.71 9.80
CA THR A 10 -60.96 1.68 9.33
C THR A 10 -60.73 3.04 10.02
N LYS A 11 -61.13 3.27 11.28
CA LYS A 11 -60.96 4.58 11.94
C LYS A 11 -59.51 4.93 12.31
N LYS A 12 -58.63 3.92 12.44
CA LYS A 12 -57.22 4.11 12.85
C LYS A 12 -56.34 4.55 11.67
N THR A 13 -56.67 4.09 10.46
CA THR A 13 -55.94 4.41 9.23
C THR A 13 -56.19 5.85 8.79
N THR A 14 -57.42 6.36 8.96
CA THR A 14 -57.79 7.74 8.62
C THR A 14 -57.17 8.80 9.55
N LEU A 15 -57.04 8.50 10.86
CA LEU A 15 -56.34 9.39 11.80
C LEU A 15 -54.84 9.52 11.45
N GLN A 16 -54.19 8.42 11.10
CA GLN A 16 -52.79 8.42 10.65
C GLN A 16 -52.61 9.20 9.34
N GLU A 17 -53.59 9.11 8.43
CA GLU A 17 -53.56 9.82 7.15
C GLU A 17 -53.72 11.34 7.33
N GLU A 18 -54.60 11.78 8.23
CA GLU A 18 -54.78 13.20 8.55
C GLU A 18 -53.57 13.78 9.30
N GLU A 19 -52.96 13.03 10.22
CA GLU A 19 -51.70 13.44 10.87
C GLU A 19 -50.57 13.59 9.84
N VAL A 20 -50.40 12.62 8.93
CA VAL A 20 -49.39 12.69 7.87
C VAL A 20 -49.66 13.87 6.94
N LYS A 21 -50.91 14.11 6.54
CA LYS A 21 -51.29 15.28 5.73
C LYS A 21 -51.00 16.59 6.45
N GLY A 22 -51.27 16.67 7.75
CA GLY A 22 -50.98 17.83 8.60
C GLY A 22 -49.49 18.13 8.74
N ILE A 23 -48.66 17.09 8.90
CA ILE A 23 -47.20 17.22 8.94
C ILE A 23 -46.67 17.72 7.58
N ILE A 24 -47.19 17.18 6.48
CA ILE A 24 -46.82 17.59 5.12
C ILE A 24 -47.25 19.04 4.85
N SER A 25 -48.46 19.46 5.26
CA SER A 25 -48.92 20.84 5.09
C SER A 25 -48.07 21.82 5.88
N HIS A 26 -47.75 21.51 7.14
CA HIS A 26 -46.87 22.36 7.95
C HIS A 26 -45.45 22.45 7.37
N ALA A 27 -44.91 21.36 6.83
CA ALA A 27 -43.63 21.39 6.14
C ALA A 27 -43.67 22.26 4.87
N MET A 28 -44.74 22.19 4.09
CA MET A 28 -44.92 23.03 2.90
C MET A 28 -45.06 24.52 3.26
N ASP A 29 -45.81 24.84 4.32
CA ASP A 29 -45.98 26.21 4.78
C ASP A 29 -44.67 26.81 5.28
N PHE A 30 -43.86 26.04 6.02
CA PHE A 30 -42.51 26.44 6.45
C PHE A 30 -41.58 26.74 5.26
N VAL A 31 -41.57 25.87 4.23
CA VAL A 31 -40.81 26.10 2.99
C VAL A 31 -41.31 27.33 2.25
N ARG A 32 -42.62 27.61 2.27
CA ARG A 32 -43.23 28.78 1.62
C ARG A 32 -42.89 30.08 2.34
N GLU A 33 -42.95 30.08 3.67
CA GLU A 33 -42.60 31.24 4.53
C GLU A 33 -41.11 31.60 4.42
N LYS A 34 -40.24 30.58 4.34
CA LYS A 34 -38.78 30.74 4.21
C LYS A 34 -38.27 30.49 2.80
N LYS A 35 -39.11 30.67 1.76
CA LYS A 35 -38.80 30.30 0.36
C LYS A 35 -37.44 30.79 -0.14
N LYS A 36 -37.07 32.05 0.13
CA LYS A 36 -35.76 32.62 -0.27
C LYS A 36 -34.61 31.88 0.41
N THR A 37 -34.73 31.62 1.71
CA THR A 37 -33.72 30.89 2.49
C THR A 37 -33.61 29.43 2.03
N PHE A 38 -34.74 28.76 1.78
CA PHE A 38 -34.75 27.39 1.27
C PHE A 38 -34.11 27.27 -0.11
N ILE A 39 -34.45 28.16 -1.06
CA ILE A 39 -33.82 28.22 -2.39
C ILE A 39 -32.32 28.49 -2.27
N LEU A 40 -31.92 29.42 -1.40
CA LEU A 40 -30.51 29.72 -1.16
C LEU A 40 -29.75 28.48 -0.64
N VAL A 41 -30.28 27.82 0.39
CA VAL A 41 -29.68 26.62 0.98
C VAL A 41 -29.61 25.48 -0.04
N SER A 42 -30.69 25.21 -0.78
CA SER A 42 -30.69 24.15 -1.80
C SER A 42 -29.72 24.45 -2.94
N SER A 43 -29.58 25.72 -3.34
CA SER A 43 -28.60 26.16 -4.34
C SER A 43 -27.17 25.97 -3.84
N ILE A 44 -26.88 26.30 -2.58
CA ILE A 44 -25.58 26.09 -1.95
C ILE A 44 -25.25 24.59 -1.89
N VAL A 45 -26.20 23.76 -1.44
CA VAL A 45 -26.02 22.30 -1.38
C VAL A 45 -25.81 21.72 -2.78
N GLY A 46 -26.58 22.16 -3.77
CA GLY A 46 -26.42 21.75 -5.16
C GLY A 46 -25.05 22.14 -5.74
N ALA A 47 -24.58 23.36 -5.47
CA ALA A 47 -23.25 23.81 -5.87
C ALA A 47 -22.14 23.00 -5.19
N ALA A 48 -22.25 22.73 -3.89
CA ALA A 48 -21.29 21.90 -3.16
C ALA A 48 -21.25 20.46 -3.71
N ALA A 49 -22.41 19.87 -4.02
CA ALA A 49 -22.50 18.56 -4.64
C ALA A 49 -21.88 18.54 -6.04
N ALA A 50 -22.12 19.57 -6.86
CA ALA A 50 -21.52 19.68 -8.19
C ALA A 50 -20.00 19.79 -8.12
N VAL A 51 -19.46 20.63 -7.21
CA VAL A 51 -18.02 20.73 -6.97
C VAL A 51 -17.44 19.39 -6.52
N TYR A 52 -18.11 18.70 -5.60
CA TYR A 52 -17.70 17.36 -5.15
C TYR A 52 -17.64 16.37 -6.32
N ILE A 53 -18.67 16.32 -7.18
CA ILE A 53 -18.70 15.45 -8.37
C ILE A 53 -17.55 15.79 -9.33
N ILE A 54 -17.30 17.08 -9.58
CA ILE A 54 -16.20 17.52 -10.45
C ILE A 54 -14.84 17.05 -9.89
N VAL A 55 -14.60 17.24 -8.59
CA VAL A 55 -13.36 16.79 -7.93
C VAL A 55 -13.23 15.26 -7.98
N MET A 56 -14.33 14.53 -7.74
CA MET A 56 -14.36 13.06 -7.83
C MET A 56 -14.01 12.59 -9.26
N LEU A 57 -14.61 13.17 -10.29
CA LEU A 57 -14.33 12.82 -11.69
C LEU A 57 -12.90 13.18 -12.09
N TYR A 58 -12.40 14.34 -11.65
CA TYR A 58 -11.03 14.76 -11.91
C TYR A 58 -10.00 13.82 -11.26
N THR A 59 -10.19 13.48 -9.98
CA THR A 59 -9.28 12.57 -9.26
C THR A 59 -9.33 11.13 -9.79
N ALA A 60 -10.51 10.66 -10.22
CA ALA A 60 -10.67 9.39 -10.92
C ALA A 60 -9.95 9.39 -12.27
N SER A 61 -10.06 10.48 -13.03
CA SER A 61 -9.34 10.65 -14.31
C SER A 61 -7.82 10.59 -14.12
N LEU A 62 -7.28 11.30 -13.12
CA LEU A 62 -5.86 11.25 -12.77
C LEU A 62 -5.43 9.83 -12.37
N ALA A 63 -6.24 9.13 -11.58
CA ALA A 63 -5.96 7.75 -11.18
C ALA A 63 -5.91 6.80 -12.39
N ASN A 64 -6.87 6.90 -13.31
CA ASN A 64 -6.92 6.07 -14.52
C ASN A 64 -5.71 6.33 -15.43
N LYS A 65 -5.31 7.60 -15.58
CA LYS A 65 -4.13 7.96 -16.38
C LYS A 65 -2.83 7.44 -15.77
N ALA A 66 -2.64 7.59 -14.46
CA ALA A 66 -1.49 7.03 -13.74
C ALA A 66 -1.44 5.50 -13.86
N TYR A 67 -2.58 4.83 -13.66
CA TYR A 67 -2.69 3.38 -13.79
C TYR A 67 -2.33 2.88 -15.19
N ALA A 68 -2.77 3.58 -16.25
CA ALA A 68 -2.42 3.22 -17.62
C ALA A 68 -0.90 3.28 -17.86
N LEU A 69 -0.24 4.34 -17.38
CA LEU A 69 1.22 4.49 -17.45
C LEU A 69 1.95 3.40 -16.65
N GLU A 70 1.49 3.10 -15.43
CA GLU A 70 2.06 2.06 -14.58
C GLU A 70 1.94 0.67 -15.18
N LYS A 71 0.79 0.37 -15.79
CA LYS A 71 0.57 -0.90 -16.48
C LYS A 71 1.53 -1.07 -17.65
N GLU A 72 1.71 -0.02 -18.46
CA GLU A 72 2.68 -0.04 -19.56
C GLU A 72 4.12 -0.17 -19.03
N ALA A 73 4.47 0.58 -17.98
CA ALA A 73 5.78 0.50 -17.34
C ALA A 73 6.08 -0.91 -16.82
N PHE A 74 5.08 -1.57 -16.23
CA PHE A 74 5.18 -2.94 -15.74
C PHE A 74 5.47 -3.95 -16.85
N HIS A 75 4.82 -3.79 -18.02
CA HIS A 75 5.10 -4.62 -19.20
C HIS A 75 6.55 -4.49 -19.65
N TYR A 76 7.11 -3.29 -19.69
CA TYR A 76 8.54 -3.11 -19.98
C TYR A 76 9.43 -3.71 -18.89
N TYR A 77 9.15 -3.45 -17.61
CA TYR A 77 9.94 -3.93 -16.49
C TYR A 77 10.13 -5.46 -16.52
N TYR A 78 9.03 -6.21 -16.69
CA TYR A 78 9.08 -7.68 -16.76
C TYR A 78 9.32 -8.23 -18.17
N GLY A 79 9.32 -7.39 -19.19
CA GLY A 79 9.49 -7.80 -20.59
C GLY A 79 8.31 -8.60 -21.13
N ILE A 80 7.10 -8.30 -20.66
CA ILE A 80 5.86 -8.99 -21.01
C ILE A 80 5.19 -8.26 -22.18
N ASN A 81 4.69 -9.00 -23.18
CA ASN A 81 3.92 -8.47 -24.33
C ASN A 81 4.65 -7.40 -25.14
N LEU A 82 5.97 -7.52 -25.30
CA LEU A 82 6.75 -6.60 -26.13
C LEU A 82 6.51 -6.87 -27.63
N LYS A 83 6.42 -5.80 -28.43
CA LYS A 83 6.29 -5.91 -29.89
C LYS A 83 7.57 -6.46 -30.56
N SER A 84 8.71 -6.31 -29.92
CA SER A 84 10.02 -6.76 -30.40
C SER A 84 10.92 -7.10 -29.21
N PRO A 85 11.92 -8.00 -29.38
CA PRO A 85 12.92 -8.24 -28.36
C PRO A 85 13.66 -6.95 -27.99
N MET A 86 13.85 -6.72 -26.70
CA MET A 86 14.57 -5.56 -26.17
C MET A 86 15.53 -6.03 -25.08
N LEU A 87 16.73 -5.42 -25.05
CA LEU A 87 17.70 -5.66 -23.98
C LEU A 87 17.14 -5.22 -22.62
N GLU A 88 17.53 -5.89 -21.54
CA GLU A 88 16.99 -5.60 -20.20
C GLU A 88 17.17 -4.12 -19.82
N ASP A 89 18.35 -3.54 -20.01
CA ASP A 89 18.62 -2.14 -19.70
C ASP A 89 17.72 -1.17 -20.46
N GLU A 90 17.45 -1.45 -21.74
CA GLU A 90 16.57 -0.61 -22.57
C GLU A 90 15.13 -0.66 -22.05
N ARG A 91 14.65 -1.87 -21.74
CA ARG A 91 13.33 -2.07 -21.13
C ARG A 91 13.22 -1.37 -19.78
N LEU A 92 14.23 -1.48 -18.93
CA LEU A 92 14.24 -0.86 -17.61
C LEU A 92 14.27 0.67 -17.69
N LYS A 93 15.01 1.25 -18.64
CA LYS A 93 15.00 2.71 -18.89
C LYS A 93 13.62 3.18 -19.32
N LYS A 94 12.93 2.42 -20.18
CA LYS A 94 11.56 2.77 -20.61
C LYS A 94 10.55 2.64 -19.47
N ALA A 95 10.65 1.58 -18.67
CA ALA A 95 9.82 1.42 -17.47
C ALA A 95 10.04 2.57 -16.47
N LEU A 96 11.30 2.94 -16.24
CA LEU A 96 11.68 4.06 -15.38
C LEU A 96 11.05 5.37 -15.84
N GLU A 97 11.12 5.69 -17.14
CA GLU A 97 10.50 6.88 -17.70
C GLU A 97 8.98 6.90 -17.49
N LEU A 98 8.30 5.79 -17.77
CA LEU A 98 6.85 5.67 -17.62
C LEU A 98 6.41 5.78 -16.15
N TYR A 99 7.15 5.18 -15.20
CA TYR A 99 6.88 5.36 -13.78
C TYR A 99 7.11 6.82 -13.33
N GLN A 100 8.14 7.50 -13.82
CA GLN A 100 8.33 8.94 -13.56
C GLN A 100 7.17 9.77 -14.12
N GLN A 101 6.69 9.45 -15.32
CA GLN A 101 5.51 10.10 -15.90
C GLN A 101 4.25 9.84 -15.06
N SER A 102 4.03 8.61 -14.58
CA SER A 102 2.90 8.29 -13.70
C SER A 102 2.95 9.13 -12.42
N LEU A 103 4.10 9.22 -11.76
CA LEU A 103 4.26 9.97 -10.52
C LEU A 103 4.02 11.49 -10.68
N LYS A 104 4.24 12.04 -11.89
CA LYS A 104 3.87 13.43 -12.22
C LYS A 104 2.35 13.62 -12.34
N VAL A 105 1.62 12.58 -12.74
CA VAL A 105 0.15 12.59 -12.84
C VAL A 105 -0.48 12.37 -11.46
N LYS A 106 -0.08 11.29 -10.79
CA LYS A 106 -0.52 10.93 -9.44
C LYS A 106 0.55 10.07 -8.79
N SER A 107 1.01 10.47 -7.62
CA SER A 107 1.88 9.60 -6.81
C SER A 107 1.08 8.36 -6.38
N THR A 108 1.66 7.17 -6.55
CA THR A 108 1.08 5.90 -6.09
C THR A 108 2.15 5.04 -5.40
N PRO A 109 1.75 4.13 -4.48
CA PRO A 109 2.68 3.18 -3.87
C PRO A 109 3.40 2.30 -4.91
N ILE A 110 2.65 1.79 -5.89
CA ILE A 110 3.16 0.90 -6.95
C ILE A 110 4.22 1.62 -7.78
N ALA A 111 3.94 2.84 -8.24
CA ALA A 111 4.89 3.59 -9.06
C ALA A 111 6.18 3.90 -8.29
N LEU A 112 6.12 4.30 -7.01
CA LEU A 112 7.34 4.54 -6.23
C LEU A 112 8.16 3.28 -6.00
N PHE A 113 7.50 2.15 -5.68
CA PHE A 113 8.18 0.89 -5.46
C PHE A 113 8.90 0.41 -6.73
N TYR A 114 8.21 0.39 -7.87
CA TYR A 114 8.81 -0.06 -9.11
C TYR A 114 9.79 0.94 -9.73
N LEU A 115 9.60 2.24 -9.52
CA LEU A 115 10.62 3.24 -9.87
C LEU A 115 11.93 2.96 -9.12
N GLY A 116 11.83 2.71 -7.80
CA GLY A 116 12.97 2.30 -6.99
C GLY A 116 13.63 1.03 -7.53
N ASN A 117 12.82 0.02 -7.90
CA ASN A 117 13.33 -1.22 -8.48
C ASN A 117 14.02 -1.02 -9.84
N CYS A 118 13.53 -0.09 -10.67
CA CYS A 118 14.16 0.25 -11.94
C CYS A 118 15.54 0.86 -11.69
N TYR A 119 15.62 1.87 -10.82
CA TYR A 119 16.90 2.47 -10.42
C TYR A 119 17.87 1.43 -9.85
N TYR A 120 17.39 0.56 -8.96
CA TYR A 120 18.21 -0.49 -8.35
C TYR A 120 18.81 -1.44 -9.41
N LYS A 121 17.97 -1.92 -10.34
CA LYS A 121 18.43 -2.81 -11.42
C LYS A 121 19.38 -2.13 -12.41
N LEU A 122 19.25 -0.82 -12.58
CA LEU A 122 20.16 0.01 -13.36
C LEU A 122 21.39 0.48 -12.54
N ASN A 123 21.60 -0.09 -11.35
CA ASN A 123 22.69 0.21 -10.41
C ASN A 123 22.72 1.67 -9.89
N ASP A 124 21.65 2.43 -10.07
CA ASP A 124 21.46 3.75 -9.46
C ASP A 124 20.89 3.60 -8.05
N TYR A 125 21.71 3.09 -7.14
CA TYR A 125 21.29 2.80 -5.77
C TYR A 125 20.91 4.06 -4.98
N THR A 126 21.43 5.22 -5.37
CA THR A 126 21.08 6.50 -4.73
C THR A 126 19.64 6.89 -5.04
N ASN A 127 19.21 6.85 -6.30
CA ASN A 127 17.83 7.17 -6.65
C ASN A 127 16.85 6.03 -6.30
N ALA A 128 17.33 4.78 -6.24
CA ALA A 128 16.57 3.67 -5.67
C ALA A 128 16.19 3.96 -4.21
N ALA A 129 17.18 4.28 -3.36
CA ALA A 129 16.96 4.60 -1.96
C ALA A 129 16.01 5.80 -1.76
N LYS A 130 16.14 6.85 -2.58
CA LYS A 130 15.21 8.00 -2.55
C LYS A 130 13.77 7.61 -2.88
N SER A 131 13.57 6.71 -3.85
CA SER A 131 12.24 6.26 -4.26
C SER A 131 11.57 5.42 -3.17
N TYR A 132 12.32 4.49 -2.55
CA TYR A 132 11.80 3.70 -1.42
C TYR A 132 11.56 4.55 -0.17
N THR A 133 12.41 5.54 0.11
CA THR A 133 12.19 6.49 1.21
C THR A 133 10.91 7.30 0.95
N SER A 134 10.73 7.80 -0.27
CA SER A 134 9.50 8.51 -0.66
C SER A 134 8.24 7.63 -0.52
N PHE A 135 8.35 6.31 -0.76
CA PHE A 135 7.26 5.38 -0.50
C PHE A 135 6.91 5.37 0.98
N ILE A 136 7.91 5.16 1.85
CA ILE A 136 7.72 5.06 3.31
C ILE A 136 7.08 6.35 3.85
N ASP A 137 7.55 7.52 3.39
CA ASP A 137 7.07 8.82 3.85
C ASP A 137 5.64 9.13 3.41
N LYS A 138 5.28 8.79 2.16
CA LYS A 138 3.98 9.14 1.58
C LYS A 138 2.90 8.10 1.84
N TYR A 139 3.30 6.84 2.02
CA TYR A 139 2.39 5.71 2.16
C TYR A 139 2.68 4.87 3.42
N PRO A 140 2.76 5.48 4.62
CA PRO A 140 2.99 4.74 5.86
C PRO A 140 1.83 3.78 6.19
N GLY A 141 0.65 3.96 5.58
CA GLY A 141 -0.50 3.07 5.72
C GLY A 141 -0.45 1.81 4.82
N GLU A 142 0.50 1.71 3.89
CA GLU A 142 0.66 0.53 3.01
C GLU A 142 1.44 -0.59 3.70
N GLU A 143 0.94 -0.99 4.88
CA GLU A 143 1.66 -1.85 5.82
C GLU A 143 2.03 -3.21 5.25
N GLY A 144 1.26 -3.73 4.28
CA GLY A 144 1.56 -4.99 3.60
C GLY A 144 2.78 -4.90 2.67
N MET A 145 3.12 -3.70 2.17
CA MET A 145 4.26 -3.49 1.28
C MET A 145 5.50 -2.96 2.01
N LEU A 146 5.33 -2.27 3.15
CA LEU A 146 6.44 -1.67 3.89
C LEU A 146 7.60 -2.63 4.20
N PRO A 147 7.41 -3.90 4.64
CA PRO A 147 8.53 -4.81 4.88
C PRO A 147 9.41 -5.01 3.64
N LEU A 148 8.77 -5.21 2.48
CA LEU A 148 9.46 -5.37 1.21
C LEU A 148 10.19 -4.08 0.80
N VAL A 149 9.56 -2.92 1.02
CA VAL A 149 10.17 -1.61 0.73
C VAL A 149 11.40 -1.36 1.61
N TYR A 150 11.32 -1.64 2.92
CA TYR A 150 12.46 -1.56 3.84
C TYR A 150 13.59 -2.49 3.44
N GLN A 151 13.28 -3.73 3.04
CA GLN A 151 14.29 -4.66 2.52
C GLN A 151 15.00 -4.09 1.29
N LYS A 152 14.25 -3.58 0.30
CA LYS A 152 14.83 -3.00 -0.92
C LYS A 152 15.64 -1.73 -0.63
N LEU A 153 15.18 -0.90 0.30
CA LEU A 153 15.92 0.28 0.77
C LEU A 153 17.24 -0.12 1.43
N ALA A 154 17.23 -1.12 2.32
CA ALA A 154 18.44 -1.64 2.94
C ALA A 154 19.42 -2.16 1.89
N TYR A 155 18.97 -2.94 0.91
CA TYR A 155 19.84 -3.41 -0.18
C TYR A 155 20.38 -2.27 -1.02
N SER A 156 19.59 -1.24 -1.29
CA SER A 156 20.06 -0.04 -1.98
C SER A 156 21.18 0.64 -1.19
N TYR A 157 21.05 0.74 0.14
CA TYR A 157 22.10 1.29 0.98
C TYR A 157 23.36 0.42 1.01
N VAL A 158 23.24 -0.91 1.09
CA VAL A 158 24.39 -1.83 1.03
C VAL A 158 25.17 -1.63 -0.27
N ASN A 159 24.49 -1.67 -1.42
CA ASN A 159 25.16 -1.53 -2.72
C ASN A 159 25.69 -0.11 -2.98
N ASN A 160 25.16 0.91 -2.30
CA ASN A 160 25.67 2.28 -2.33
C ASN A 160 26.79 2.54 -1.31
N GLY A 161 27.29 1.51 -0.61
CA GLY A 161 28.33 1.65 0.42
C GLY A 161 27.87 2.35 1.72
N LYS A 162 26.56 2.59 1.88
CA LYS A 162 25.98 3.26 3.05
C LYS A 162 25.62 2.26 4.15
N ALA A 163 26.62 1.53 4.64
CA ALA A 163 26.41 0.43 5.59
C ALA A 163 25.68 0.84 6.88
N GLY A 164 25.94 2.04 7.40
CA GLY A 164 25.25 2.56 8.58
C GLY A 164 23.74 2.75 8.36
N ASP A 165 23.35 3.28 7.21
CA ASP A 165 21.93 3.46 6.85
C ASP A 165 21.26 2.11 6.57
N ALA A 166 21.99 1.17 5.95
CA ALA A 166 21.52 -0.20 5.75
C ALA A 166 21.21 -0.90 7.08
N ILE A 167 22.12 -0.86 8.06
CA ILE A 167 21.91 -1.46 9.39
C ILE A 167 20.68 -0.85 10.07
N LYS A 168 20.55 0.49 10.09
CA LYS A 168 19.37 1.16 10.68
C LYS A 168 18.08 0.70 10.01
N THR A 169 18.07 0.63 8.68
CA THR A 169 16.91 0.19 7.89
C THR A 169 16.55 -1.27 8.20
N LEU A 170 17.55 -2.15 8.32
CA LEU A 170 17.33 -3.55 8.68
C LEU A 170 16.84 -3.70 10.13
N GLN A 171 17.31 -2.88 11.07
CA GLN A 171 16.81 -2.89 12.45
C GLN A 171 15.34 -2.46 12.53
N THR A 172 14.92 -1.54 11.67
CA THR A 172 13.50 -1.19 11.53
C THR A 172 12.70 -2.38 10.98
N LEU A 173 13.22 -3.06 9.95
CA LEU A 173 12.59 -4.26 9.37
C LEU A 173 12.49 -5.40 10.38
N GLU A 174 13.55 -5.65 11.17
CA GLU A 174 13.61 -6.68 12.22
C GLU A 174 12.48 -6.52 13.24
N LYS A 175 12.11 -5.27 13.56
CA LYS A 175 11.06 -4.92 14.53
C LYS A 175 9.68 -4.74 13.88
N PHE A 176 9.57 -4.90 12.57
CA PHE A 176 8.32 -4.65 11.86
C PHE A 176 7.28 -5.74 12.16
N LYS A 177 6.12 -5.32 12.68
CA LYS A 177 4.89 -6.12 12.92
C LYS A 177 5.14 -7.61 13.19
N ASN A 178 5.44 -7.96 14.44
CA ASN A 178 5.63 -9.34 14.91
C ASN A 178 6.69 -10.16 14.13
N GLY A 179 7.65 -9.47 13.51
CA GLY A 179 8.80 -10.12 12.87
C GLY A 179 8.55 -10.57 11.43
N VAL A 180 7.61 -9.96 10.71
CA VAL A 180 7.49 -10.14 9.26
C VAL A 180 8.82 -9.75 8.60
N PHE A 181 9.47 -10.71 7.93
CA PHE A 181 10.81 -10.59 7.34
C PHE A 181 11.97 -10.45 8.35
N LYS A 182 11.75 -10.75 9.64
CA LYS A 182 12.80 -10.65 10.67
C LYS A 182 13.99 -11.56 10.37
N ASP A 183 13.75 -12.80 9.96
CA ASP A 183 14.81 -13.73 9.57
C ASP A 183 15.70 -13.15 8.45
N THR A 184 15.09 -12.50 7.48
CA THR A 184 15.78 -11.84 6.37
C THR A 184 16.50 -10.57 6.83
N ALA A 185 15.96 -9.83 7.79
CA ALA A 185 16.69 -8.71 8.40
C ALA A 185 17.94 -9.20 9.14
N LEU A 186 17.81 -10.27 9.94
CA LEU A 186 18.90 -10.83 10.73
C LEU A 186 20.04 -11.36 9.85
N ILE A 187 19.75 -12.16 8.82
CA ILE A 187 20.81 -12.69 7.94
C ILE A 187 21.55 -11.57 7.20
N GLN A 188 20.84 -10.53 6.79
CA GLN A 188 21.44 -9.41 6.04
C GLN A 188 22.26 -8.50 6.95
N GLN A 189 21.83 -8.29 8.19
CA GLN A 189 22.66 -7.62 9.19
C GLN A 189 23.93 -8.44 9.46
N ALA A 190 23.81 -9.75 9.64
CA ALA A 190 24.95 -10.62 9.92
C ALA A 190 26.00 -10.56 8.80
N ARG A 191 25.58 -10.75 7.53
CA ARG A 191 26.45 -10.62 6.36
C ARG A 191 27.11 -9.23 6.27
N LEU A 192 26.35 -8.17 6.55
CA LEU A 192 26.89 -6.82 6.52
C LEU A 192 27.89 -6.57 7.66
N HIS A 193 27.69 -7.16 8.84
CA HIS A 193 28.68 -7.11 9.92
C HIS A 193 29.97 -7.85 9.56
N GLU A 194 29.90 -8.98 8.84
CA GLU A 194 31.09 -9.66 8.34
C GLU A 194 31.89 -8.78 7.37
N THR A 195 31.23 -8.15 6.40
CA THR A 195 31.92 -7.30 5.42
C THR A 195 32.52 -6.05 6.06
N LEU A 196 32.00 -5.63 7.21
CA LEU A 196 32.55 -4.54 8.03
C LEU A 196 33.65 -4.99 9.00
N GLY A 197 34.05 -6.26 9.01
CA GLY A 197 35.07 -6.79 9.92
C GLY A 197 34.61 -6.87 11.37
N LYS A 198 33.31 -7.05 11.61
CA LYS A 198 32.69 -7.17 12.94
C LYS A 198 32.15 -8.58 13.18
N PRO A 199 33.02 -9.60 13.30
CA PRO A 199 32.60 -11.00 13.39
C PRO A 199 31.74 -11.30 14.61
N GLU A 200 32.00 -10.65 15.76
CA GLU A 200 31.19 -10.84 16.98
C GLU A 200 29.75 -10.33 16.82
N ASP A 201 29.56 -9.20 16.12
CA ASP A 201 28.22 -8.68 15.83
C ASP A 201 27.50 -9.56 14.81
N ALA A 202 28.22 -10.06 13.81
CA ALA A 202 27.68 -11.00 12.83
C ALA A 202 27.22 -12.30 13.50
N LYS A 203 28.06 -12.87 14.37
CA LYS A 203 27.78 -14.08 15.13
C LYS A 203 26.50 -13.95 15.96
N LYS A 204 26.33 -12.86 16.71
CA LYS A 204 25.10 -12.60 17.48
C LYS A 204 23.85 -12.65 16.61
N LYS A 205 23.91 -12.09 15.41
CA LYS A 205 22.77 -12.07 14.48
C LYS A 205 22.50 -13.43 13.84
N TYR A 206 23.52 -14.22 13.55
CA TYR A 206 23.34 -15.61 13.15
C TYR A 206 22.73 -16.46 14.27
N GLU A 207 23.20 -16.31 15.52
CA GLU A 207 22.66 -16.99 16.71
C GLU A 207 21.19 -16.64 16.95
N GLU A 208 20.82 -15.36 16.84
CA GLU A 208 19.43 -14.91 16.95
C GLU A 208 18.55 -15.56 15.87
N LEU A 209 19.04 -15.61 14.62
CA LEU A 209 18.31 -16.22 13.50
C LEU A 209 18.03 -17.71 13.74
N ILE A 210 19.05 -18.49 14.12
CA ILE A 210 18.87 -19.94 14.30
C ILE A 210 17.99 -20.26 15.52
N LYS A 211 18.00 -19.39 16.54
CA LYS A 211 17.21 -19.56 17.76
C LYS A 211 15.74 -19.25 17.51
N GLU A 212 15.44 -18.14 16.84
CA GLU A 212 14.06 -17.71 16.61
C GLU A 212 13.44 -18.32 15.36
N PHE A 213 14.25 -18.63 14.35
CA PHE A 213 13.79 -19.12 13.04
C PHE A 213 14.57 -20.38 12.61
N PRO A 214 14.55 -21.48 13.38
CA PRO A 214 15.35 -22.68 13.08
C PRO A 214 15.08 -23.29 11.69
N GLY A 215 13.87 -23.10 11.15
CA GLY A 215 13.44 -23.55 9.81
C GLY A 215 13.48 -22.48 8.71
N SER A 216 14.06 -21.29 8.96
CA SER A 216 14.27 -20.31 7.88
C SER A 216 15.21 -20.88 6.82
N ILE A 217 15.00 -20.47 5.56
CA ILE A 217 15.90 -20.79 4.45
C ILE A 217 17.35 -20.34 4.69
N TRP A 218 17.55 -19.37 5.60
CA TRP A 218 18.84 -18.80 5.96
C TRP A 218 19.55 -19.56 7.10
N SER A 219 18.86 -20.48 7.78
CA SER A 219 19.37 -21.10 9.00
C SER A 219 20.54 -22.05 8.75
N ALA A 220 20.59 -22.71 7.59
CA ALA A 220 21.73 -23.54 7.21
C ALA A 220 23.02 -22.70 7.04
N GLU A 221 22.90 -21.55 6.38
CA GLU A 221 24.00 -20.60 6.24
C GLU A 221 24.44 -20.05 7.60
N ALA A 222 23.49 -19.60 8.42
CA ALA A 222 23.78 -19.06 9.73
C ALA A 222 24.53 -20.07 10.63
N ARG A 223 24.11 -21.33 10.64
CA ARG A 223 24.81 -22.41 11.38
C ARG A 223 26.22 -22.65 10.87
N SER A 224 26.38 -22.74 9.55
CA SER A 224 27.70 -22.89 8.91
C SER A 224 28.65 -21.76 9.30
N LYS A 225 28.16 -20.50 9.28
CA LYS A 225 28.94 -19.31 9.62
C LYS A 225 29.42 -19.26 11.08
N ILE A 226 28.72 -19.90 12.00
CA ILE A 226 29.09 -19.93 13.42
C ILE A 226 29.62 -21.30 13.89
N GLY A 227 29.76 -22.27 12.99
CA GLY A 227 30.21 -23.63 13.31
C GLY A 227 29.22 -24.44 14.16
N ALA A 228 27.92 -24.22 14.02
CA ALA A 228 26.88 -24.96 14.73
C ALA A 228 26.39 -26.18 13.93
N ASP A 229 26.08 -27.28 14.63
CA ASP A 229 25.58 -28.51 14.02
C ASP A 229 24.23 -28.31 13.30
N LEU A 230 24.07 -28.92 12.12
CA LEU A 230 22.80 -28.92 11.41
C LEU A 230 21.76 -29.74 12.21
N PRO A 231 20.49 -29.28 12.31
CA PRO A 231 19.44 -30.09 12.90
C PRO A 231 19.33 -31.38 12.08
N LYS A 232 19.20 -32.52 12.76
CA LYS A 232 18.86 -33.77 12.09
C LYS A 232 17.55 -33.53 11.34
N GLU A 233 17.53 -33.83 10.04
CA GLU A 233 16.32 -33.69 9.22
C GLU A 233 15.17 -34.46 9.87
N GLU A 234 14.23 -33.75 10.49
CA GLU A 234 12.97 -34.36 10.89
C GLU A 234 12.22 -34.65 9.59
N LYS A 235 12.17 -35.94 9.23
CA LYS A 235 11.39 -36.40 8.10
C LYS A 235 9.96 -35.85 8.21
N PRO A 236 9.39 -35.29 7.14
CA PRO A 236 7.99 -34.90 7.14
C PRO A 236 7.14 -36.10 7.54
N GLN A 237 6.27 -35.92 8.54
CA GLN A 237 5.24 -36.90 8.92
C GLN A 237 4.18 -37.02 7.83
#